data_AF-A0A3B9M8X3-F1
#
_entry.id   AF-A0A3B9M8X3-F1
#
_cell.length_a   1.000
_cell.length_b   1.000
_cell.length_c   1.000
_cell.angle_alpha   90.00
_cell.angle_beta   90.00
_cell.angle_gamma   90.00
#
_symmetry.space_group_name_H-M   'P 1'
#
loop_
_entity.id
_entity.type
_entity.pdbx_description
1 polymer ?
#
loop_
_entity_poly.entity_id
_entity_poly.type
_entity_poly.pdbx_seq_one_letter_code
_entity_poly.pdbx_strand_id
1 'polypeptide(L)'
;MFAMAPATHGLLGRILSANDDASRRFGKNTAEVDAFIDAVAHLTPWQWRQVLTARRLVSTVTKEETGASSQSLEAIQAAIRSTDGRLSDPMSKAGEALIGALEKRSDDKVATAWQALSALVMRQHHSALKFAAHYAPFIALVPVSGFDALDPATMRYLKAVEALTREKCEVLARRWRLDPDASRALLQVVAKSRYLKGEEAAALLALRTIPTHLTGDLGWAAVRTVVHGGRVLGARSELSKEQIAVLWIPLEPAIPFDSLEEHVPKPVRARVRAAVARATTAITKPPTSRADSTPAPAKRTSPPKLAATYGPNSLEVAAFIKGVVELTPIQWLRVLDRRKLVASVTRQDAEPAGVVRSLLAAIKGTKDLDTFTRCRAFAAVERAAGTVSAKAQLTHEESMQGYGAFGDIVQLDYVDVGGFAHLVAALNKGDWVKVAESVPAVNEDVVAPLVNTGGALYGFLEGRPDEEAVAAWQAASALVRRQHLAPIKFAASYAPFASAIPVTNPRSLGAPVLRYVSAIGRLSANQCALLAQPWQMADEVSSALSKAVADGGARTAEEAAALAAVVTVPMRVKGSQGWAAAKTAAFGGRVIGSRSRLSLEQLEVLWRPIEAAIPLASLGAATKSRRLTL
;
A
#
# COMPACT_ATOMS: atom_id res chain seq x y z
N MET A 1 -1.09 7.53 31.59
CA MET A 1 -1.52 6.29 30.93
C MET A 1 -2.37 6.67 29.74
N PHE A 2 -2.10 6.15 28.55
CA PHE A 2 -2.96 6.38 27.39
C PHE A 2 -4.04 5.29 27.37
N ALA A 3 -5.30 5.66 27.65
CA ALA A 3 -6.43 4.78 27.46
C ALA A 3 -6.68 4.62 25.96
N MET A 4 -6.77 3.38 25.48
CA MET A 4 -7.24 3.10 24.12
C MET A 4 -8.74 3.35 24.07
N ALA A 5 -9.20 4.21 23.15
CA ALA A 5 -10.62 4.30 22.81
C ALA A 5 -11.12 2.92 22.32
N PRO A 6 -12.36 2.51 22.64
CA PRO A 6 -12.85 1.19 22.25
C PRO A 6 -12.90 1.04 20.72
N ALA A 7 -12.58 -0.17 20.26
CA ALA A 7 -12.45 -0.47 18.86
C ALA A 7 -13.79 -0.28 18.11
N THR A 8 -13.91 0.78 17.32
CA THR A 8 -15.05 1.02 16.44
C THR A 8 -15.21 -0.15 15.45
N HIS A 9 -16.28 -0.94 15.58
CA HIS A 9 -16.51 -2.10 14.72
C HIS A 9 -16.92 -1.72 13.28
N GLY A 10 -17.01 -0.42 12.98
CA GLY A 10 -17.35 0.16 11.68
C GLY A 10 -16.33 -0.06 10.56
N LEU A 11 -16.57 0.59 9.42
CA LEU A 11 -15.71 0.54 8.25
C LEU A 11 -14.34 1.14 8.57
N LEU A 12 -14.32 2.31 9.23
CA LEU A 12 -13.09 3.03 9.55
C LEU A 12 -12.25 2.40 10.68
N GLY A 13 -12.83 1.71 11.68
CA GLY A 13 -12.01 0.95 12.64
C GLY A 13 -11.36 -0.29 12.01
N ARG A 14 -12.03 -0.92 11.03
CA ARG A 14 -11.42 -1.97 10.19
C ARG A 14 -10.38 -1.40 9.21
N ILE A 15 -10.57 -0.19 8.70
CA ILE A 15 -9.56 0.51 7.88
C ILE A 15 -8.38 0.92 8.75
N LEU A 16 -8.57 1.46 9.96
CA LEU A 16 -7.49 1.84 10.87
C LEU A 16 -6.69 0.62 11.33
N SER A 17 -7.33 -0.47 11.76
CA SER A 17 -6.62 -1.73 12.08
C SER A 17 -5.89 -2.30 10.86
N ALA A 18 -6.52 -2.38 9.69
CA ALA A 18 -5.84 -2.86 8.48
C ALA A 18 -4.75 -1.90 7.98
N ASN A 19 -4.86 -0.60 8.25
CA ASN A 19 -3.88 0.43 7.89
C ASN A 19 -2.74 0.49 8.92
N ASP A 20 -2.97 0.20 10.21
CA ASP A 20 -1.91 0.00 11.20
C ASP A 20 -1.17 -1.32 10.92
N ASP A 21 -1.88 -2.42 10.62
CA ASP A 21 -1.25 -3.71 10.27
C ASP A 21 -0.53 -3.65 8.91
N ALA A 22 -1.07 -2.95 7.91
CA ALA A 22 -0.42 -2.79 6.60
C ALA A 22 0.65 -1.68 6.57
N SER A 23 0.56 -0.62 7.38
CA SER A 23 1.66 0.36 7.54
C SER A 23 2.76 -0.14 8.46
N ARG A 24 2.53 -1.21 9.22
CA ARG A 24 3.50 -1.86 10.11
C ARG A 24 3.78 -3.33 9.77
N ARG A 25 3.43 -3.82 8.57
CA ARG A 25 3.72 -5.20 8.10
C ARG A 25 5.18 -5.58 8.35
N PHE A 26 6.08 -4.62 8.13
CA PHE A 26 7.52 -4.68 8.38
C PHE A 26 7.99 -3.57 9.33
N GLY A 27 7.12 -3.11 10.23
CA GLY A 27 7.40 -2.03 11.18
C GLY A 27 7.30 -0.64 10.54
N LYS A 28 7.98 0.35 11.13
CA LYS A 28 7.78 1.78 10.80
C LYS A 28 8.15 2.17 9.35
N ASN A 29 8.90 1.32 8.64
CA ASN A 29 9.39 1.59 7.28
C ASN A 29 8.67 0.72 6.21
N THR A 30 7.49 0.18 6.50
CA THR A 30 6.84 -0.87 5.68
C THR A 30 6.76 -0.55 4.19
N ALA A 31 6.29 0.64 3.80
CA ALA A 31 6.16 1.01 2.38
C ALA A 31 7.50 1.00 1.63
N GLU A 32 8.59 1.37 2.31
CA GLU A 32 9.95 1.35 1.76
C GLU A 32 10.48 -0.09 1.64
N VAL A 33 10.14 -0.95 2.59
CA VAL A 33 10.50 -2.37 2.61
C VAL A 33 9.73 -3.15 1.54
N ASP A 34 8.42 -2.91 1.36
CA ASP A 34 7.62 -3.47 0.26
C ASP A 34 8.18 -3.05 -1.12
N ALA A 35 8.47 -1.75 -1.30
CA ALA A 35 9.06 -1.23 -2.54
C ALA A 35 10.44 -1.83 -2.84
N PHE A 36 11.27 -2.05 -1.81
CA PHE A 36 12.56 -2.74 -1.95
C PHE A 36 12.38 -4.20 -2.38
N ILE A 37 11.49 -4.96 -1.73
CA ILE A 37 11.25 -6.37 -2.08
C ILE A 37 10.78 -6.50 -3.54
N ASP A 38 9.81 -5.67 -3.96
CA ASP A 38 9.29 -5.69 -5.33
C ASP A 38 10.36 -5.31 -6.38
N ALA A 39 11.11 -4.23 -6.14
CA ALA A 39 12.16 -3.81 -7.06
C ALA A 39 13.28 -4.86 -7.18
N VAL A 40 13.68 -5.48 -6.07
CA VAL A 40 14.74 -6.52 -6.03
C VAL A 40 14.30 -7.82 -6.70
N ALA A 41 13.02 -8.20 -6.60
CA ALA A 41 12.45 -9.33 -7.34
C ALA A 41 12.62 -9.15 -8.86
N HIS A 42 12.32 -7.95 -9.36
CA HIS A 42 12.28 -7.59 -10.77
C HIS A 42 13.65 -7.26 -11.40
N LEU A 43 14.75 -7.23 -10.63
CA LEU A 43 16.08 -6.96 -11.18
C LEU A 43 16.49 -7.98 -12.26
N THR A 44 16.95 -7.45 -13.38
CA THR A 44 17.50 -8.21 -14.51
C THR A 44 18.82 -8.90 -14.14
N PRO A 45 19.26 -9.94 -14.89
CA PRO A 45 20.57 -10.57 -14.68
C PRO A 45 21.78 -9.62 -14.86
N TRP A 46 21.60 -8.50 -15.55
CA TRP A 46 22.63 -7.46 -15.66
C TRP A 46 22.63 -6.54 -14.43
N GLN A 47 21.47 -6.05 -13.99
CA GLN A 47 21.34 -5.28 -12.75
C GLN A 47 21.86 -6.05 -11.53
N TRP A 48 21.56 -7.35 -11.42
CA TRP A 48 22.14 -8.20 -10.38
C TRP A 48 23.68 -8.27 -10.40
N ARG A 49 24.30 -8.22 -11.59
CA ARG A 49 25.77 -8.12 -11.69
C ARG A 49 26.25 -6.75 -11.21
N GLN A 50 25.54 -5.66 -11.50
CA GLN A 50 25.86 -4.34 -10.95
C GLN A 50 25.79 -4.33 -9.41
N VAL A 51 24.73 -4.87 -8.81
CA VAL A 51 24.58 -4.97 -7.35
C VAL A 51 25.74 -5.75 -6.72
N LEU A 52 26.09 -6.92 -7.26
CA LEU A 52 27.18 -7.73 -6.71
C LEU A 52 28.55 -7.08 -6.90
N THR A 53 28.79 -6.38 -8.02
CA THR A 53 30.00 -5.56 -8.21
C THR A 53 30.04 -4.38 -7.24
N ALA A 54 28.92 -3.69 -7.02
CA ALA A 54 28.82 -2.59 -6.05
C ALA A 54 29.06 -3.09 -4.61
N ARG A 55 28.50 -4.25 -4.21
CA ARG A 55 28.79 -4.90 -2.92
C ARG A 55 30.28 -5.18 -2.74
N ARG A 56 30.95 -5.72 -3.77
CA ARG A 56 32.41 -5.94 -3.75
C ARG A 56 33.17 -4.63 -3.58
N LEU A 57 32.81 -3.58 -4.32
CA LEU A 57 33.42 -2.25 -4.18
C LEU A 57 33.23 -1.68 -2.77
N VAL A 58 32.00 -1.66 -2.24
CA VAL A 58 31.71 -1.24 -0.85
C VAL A 58 32.57 -2.00 0.16
N SER A 59 32.69 -3.34 0.01
CA SER A 59 33.50 -4.18 0.90
C SER A 59 35.00 -3.84 0.90
N THR A 60 35.50 -3.13 -0.11
CA THR A 60 36.92 -2.69 -0.11
C THR A 60 37.20 -1.54 0.85
N VAL A 61 36.19 -0.83 1.35
CA VAL A 61 36.34 0.28 2.31
C VAL A 61 35.64 0.04 3.64
N THR A 62 34.61 -0.79 3.70
CA THR A 62 33.93 -1.13 4.96
C THR A 62 34.69 -2.24 5.70
N LYS A 63 35.11 -1.97 6.95
CA LYS A 63 35.71 -2.99 7.84
C LYS A 63 34.68 -3.88 8.57
N GLU A 64 33.38 -3.69 8.35
CA GLU A 64 32.40 -4.70 8.76
C GLU A 64 32.72 -6.00 8.01
N GLU A 65 32.86 -7.10 8.74
CA GLU A 65 33.36 -8.37 8.22
C GLU A 65 32.38 -8.96 7.19
N THR A 66 32.52 -8.61 5.91
CA THR A 66 31.79 -9.27 4.83
C THR A 66 32.19 -10.74 4.64
N GLY A 67 33.16 -11.23 5.43
CA GLY A 67 33.52 -12.63 5.59
C GLY A 67 33.04 -13.30 6.89
N ALA A 68 32.53 -12.56 7.89
CA ALA A 68 31.95 -13.16 9.10
C ALA A 68 30.48 -13.46 8.86
N SER A 69 30.19 -14.74 8.62
CA SER A 69 28.95 -15.21 8.03
C SER A 69 28.67 -14.60 6.65
N SER A 70 29.10 -15.33 5.62
CA SER A 70 28.07 -15.86 4.73
C SER A 70 27.02 -16.54 5.62
N GLN A 71 26.00 -15.79 6.06
CA GLN A 71 24.78 -16.41 6.56
C GLN A 71 24.29 -17.24 5.38
N SER A 72 24.50 -18.55 5.45
CA SER A 72 24.01 -19.45 4.41
C SER A 72 22.51 -19.18 4.26
N LEU A 73 21.97 -19.42 3.07
CA LEU A 73 20.53 -19.26 2.86
C LEU A 73 19.74 -20.11 3.88
N GLU A 74 20.31 -21.22 4.32
CA GLU A 74 19.89 -22.04 5.47
C GLU A 74 19.94 -21.32 6.81
N ALA A 75 21.03 -20.63 7.18
CA ALA A 75 21.15 -19.88 8.43
C ALA A 75 20.18 -18.68 8.48
N ILE A 76 19.97 -18.00 7.35
CA ILE A 76 18.95 -16.94 7.21
C ILE A 76 17.55 -17.53 7.40
N GLN A 77 17.23 -18.63 6.72
CA GLN A 77 15.95 -19.34 6.87
C GLN A 77 15.73 -19.87 8.29
N ALA A 78 16.77 -20.40 8.95
CA ALA A 78 16.69 -20.90 10.31
C ALA A 78 16.44 -19.76 11.31
N ALA A 79 17.08 -18.60 11.13
CA ALA A 79 16.84 -17.42 11.96
C ALA A 79 15.41 -16.85 11.79
N ILE A 80 14.87 -16.85 10.56
CA ILE A 80 13.51 -16.39 10.26
C ILE A 80 12.44 -17.37 10.77
N ARG A 81 12.69 -18.69 10.68
CA ARG A 81 11.75 -19.75 11.12
C ARG A 81 11.87 -20.12 12.59
N SER A 82 12.89 -19.64 13.30
CA SER A 82 13.11 -19.93 14.72
C SER A 82 12.07 -19.20 15.59
N THR A 83 11.47 -19.92 16.52
CA THR A 83 10.59 -19.41 17.57
C THR A 83 11.34 -18.82 18.77
N ASP A 84 12.69 -18.81 18.77
CA ASP A 84 13.52 -18.40 19.91
C ASP A 84 13.56 -16.87 20.14
N GLY A 85 12.69 -16.10 19.49
CA GLY A 85 12.61 -14.64 19.65
C GLY A 85 13.83 -13.84 19.19
N ARG A 86 14.76 -14.46 18.44
CA ARG A 86 16.01 -13.82 17.98
C ARG A 86 15.81 -12.69 16.97
N LEU A 87 14.71 -12.73 16.22
CA LEU A 87 14.26 -11.69 15.30
C LEU A 87 12.89 -11.17 15.76
N SER A 88 12.62 -9.88 15.53
CA SER A 88 11.31 -9.30 15.78
C SER A 88 10.31 -9.69 14.69
N ASP A 89 9.02 -9.80 15.00
CA ASP A 89 7.97 -10.15 14.01
C ASP A 89 8.03 -9.35 12.70
N PRO A 90 8.31 -8.02 12.71
CA PRO A 90 8.52 -7.25 11.48
C PRO A 90 9.67 -7.75 10.61
N MET A 91 10.78 -8.16 11.23
CA MET A 91 11.97 -8.67 10.56
C MET A 91 11.72 -10.06 9.97
N SER A 92 11.07 -10.95 10.73
CA SER A 92 10.72 -12.29 10.24
C SER A 92 9.75 -12.21 9.06
N LYS A 93 8.68 -11.40 9.14
CA LYS A 93 7.75 -11.17 8.03
C LYS A 93 8.43 -10.60 6.79
N ALA A 94 9.36 -9.66 6.96
CA ALA A 94 10.12 -9.09 5.85
C ALA A 94 11.03 -10.14 5.19
N GLY A 95 11.69 -10.97 6.00
CA GLY A 95 12.53 -12.07 5.54
C GLY A 95 11.77 -13.14 4.75
N GLU A 96 10.60 -13.57 5.24
CA GLU A 96 9.73 -14.50 4.51
C GLU A 96 9.32 -13.94 3.13
N ALA A 97 8.90 -12.67 3.09
CA ALA A 97 8.50 -12.01 1.85
C ALA A 97 9.67 -11.87 0.85
N LEU A 98 10.87 -11.52 1.33
CA LEU A 98 12.06 -11.43 0.48
C LEU A 98 12.48 -12.80 -0.07
N ILE A 99 12.45 -13.85 0.75
CA ILE A 99 12.83 -15.21 0.32
C ILE A 99 11.84 -15.73 -0.72
N GLY A 100 10.53 -15.51 -0.54
CA GLY A 100 9.53 -15.84 -1.56
C GLY A 100 9.77 -15.10 -2.88
N ALA A 101 10.08 -13.80 -2.82
CA ALA A 101 10.38 -12.98 -4.00
C ALA A 101 11.67 -13.41 -4.75
N LEU A 102 12.61 -14.07 -4.06
CA LEU A 102 13.92 -14.45 -4.59
C LEU A 102 14.16 -15.97 -4.70
N GLU A 103 13.12 -16.80 -4.61
CA GLU A 103 13.18 -18.28 -4.66
C GLU A 103 14.05 -18.83 -5.80
N LYS A 104 14.08 -18.16 -6.96
CA LYS A 104 14.84 -18.56 -8.17
C LYS A 104 16.18 -17.87 -8.33
N ARG A 105 16.73 -17.27 -7.27
CA ARG A 105 18.01 -16.55 -7.28
C ARG A 105 19.05 -17.31 -6.45
N SER A 106 20.32 -17.15 -6.80
CA SER A 106 21.45 -17.74 -6.07
C SER A 106 21.59 -17.15 -4.67
N ASP A 107 22.04 -17.95 -3.71
CA ASP A 107 22.26 -17.59 -2.30
C ASP A 107 22.95 -16.24 -2.11
N ASP A 108 24.01 -15.97 -2.88
CA ASP A 108 24.80 -14.73 -2.81
C ASP A 108 23.95 -13.46 -3.09
N LYS A 109 22.88 -13.59 -3.90
CA LYS A 109 21.90 -12.53 -4.17
C LYS A 109 20.88 -12.40 -3.04
N VAL A 110 20.42 -13.53 -2.49
CA VAL A 110 19.49 -13.57 -1.35
C VAL A 110 20.15 -12.97 -0.12
N ALA A 111 21.39 -13.37 0.21
CA ALA A 111 22.17 -12.82 1.31
C ALA A 111 22.45 -11.32 1.13
N THR A 112 22.82 -10.88 -0.09
CA THR A 112 23.01 -9.44 -0.39
C THR A 112 21.72 -8.64 -0.18
N ALA A 113 20.58 -9.15 -0.65
CA ALA A 113 19.29 -8.49 -0.48
C ALA A 113 18.81 -8.52 0.98
N TRP A 114 19.08 -9.60 1.71
CA TRP A 114 18.76 -9.74 3.13
C TRP A 114 19.50 -8.71 3.97
N GLN A 115 20.81 -8.52 3.74
CA GLN A 115 21.60 -7.49 4.44
C GLN A 115 21.00 -6.08 4.26
N ALA A 116 20.65 -5.72 3.01
CA ALA A 116 20.01 -4.44 2.71
C ALA A 116 18.60 -4.32 3.32
N LEU A 117 17.79 -5.39 3.27
CA LEU A 117 16.46 -5.45 3.88
C LEU A 117 16.50 -5.29 5.39
N SER A 118 17.37 -6.03 6.08
CA SER A 118 17.51 -5.95 7.53
C SER A 118 17.98 -4.56 7.96
N ALA A 119 18.91 -3.96 7.22
CA ALA A 119 19.34 -2.59 7.45
C ALA A 119 18.20 -1.58 7.25
N LEU A 120 17.33 -1.80 6.27
CA LEU A 120 16.16 -0.97 5.97
C LEU A 120 15.09 -1.06 7.07
N VAL A 121 14.78 -2.26 7.55
CA VAL A 121 13.87 -2.48 8.71
C VAL A 121 14.46 -1.83 9.98
N MET A 122 15.78 -1.95 10.18
CA MET A 122 16.49 -1.42 11.35
C MET A 122 17.05 0.00 11.17
N ARG A 123 16.66 0.75 10.13
CA ARG A 123 17.22 2.07 9.77
C ARG A 123 17.21 3.08 10.92
N GLN A 124 16.20 3.04 11.80
CA GLN A 124 16.09 3.90 12.99
C GLN A 124 17.02 3.49 14.16
N HIS A 125 17.65 2.32 14.08
CA HIS A 125 18.51 1.71 15.11
C HIS A 125 19.95 1.56 14.63
N HIS A 126 20.30 2.14 13.47
CA HIS A 126 21.63 2.09 12.88
C HIS A 126 22.15 3.50 12.62
N SER A 127 23.47 3.66 12.63
CA SER A 127 24.10 4.89 12.13
C SER A 127 23.97 4.95 10.61
N ALA A 128 24.00 6.16 10.05
CA ALA A 128 23.94 6.40 8.60
C ALA A 128 24.96 5.54 7.82
N LEU A 129 26.19 5.43 8.34
CA LEU A 129 27.24 4.58 7.77
C LEU A 129 26.91 3.09 7.80
N LYS A 130 26.34 2.57 8.90
CA LYS A 130 25.98 1.15 9.02
C LYS A 130 24.81 0.79 8.10
N PHE A 131 23.79 1.65 8.04
CA PHE A 131 22.71 1.49 7.07
C PHE A 131 23.24 1.49 5.63
N ALA A 132 24.07 2.49 5.30
CA ALA A 132 24.61 2.64 3.96
C ALA A 132 25.58 1.52 3.55
N ALA A 133 26.36 0.94 4.48
CA ALA A 133 27.24 -0.21 4.21
C ALA A 133 26.48 -1.41 3.63
N HIS A 134 25.26 -1.66 4.11
CA HIS A 134 24.42 -2.76 3.61
C HIS A 134 23.53 -2.34 2.42
N TYR A 135 23.07 -1.09 2.34
CA TYR A 135 22.11 -0.66 1.32
C TYR A 135 22.73 -0.04 0.06
N ALA A 136 23.92 0.57 0.13
CA ALA A 136 24.59 1.21 -1.01
C ALA A 136 24.71 0.34 -2.29
N PRO A 137 24.85 -1.00 -2.23
CA PRO A 137 24.84 -1.83 -3.45
C PRO A 137 23.56 -1.73 -4.29
N PHE A 138 22.43 -1.33 -3.71
CA PHE A 138 21.14 -1.20 -4.39
C PHE A 138 20.78 0.23 -4.79
N ILE A 139 21.41 1.26 -4.21
CA ILE A 139 20.95 2.67 -4.31
C ILE A 139 20.78 3.20 -5.74
N ALA A 140 21.56 2.70 -6.69
CA ALA A 140 21.50 3.09 -8.11
C ALA A 140 20.28 2.53 -8.87
N LEU A 141 19.60 1.53 -8.29
CA LEU A 141 18.52 0.75 -8.90
C LEU A 141 17.23 0.81 -8.06
N VAL A 142 17.38 0.96 -6.75
CA VAL A 142 16.31 1.07 -5.76
C VAL A 142 16.66 2.27 -4.86
N PRO A 143 16.12 3.47 -5.13
CA PRO A 143 16.39 4.64 -4.31
C PRO A 143 15.69 4.55 -2.95
N VAL A 144 16.34 5.07 -1.91
CA VAL A 144 15.78 5.16 -0.55
C VAL A 144 14.79 6.33 -0.50
N SER A 145 13.67 6.16 0.22
CA SER A 145 12.67 7.20 0.37
C SER A 145 13.22 8.41 1.14
N GLY A 146 12.82 9.60 0.70
CA GLY A 146 13.23 10.88 1.29
C GLY A 146 14.38 11.60 0.59
N PHE A 147 15.02 10.99 -0.41
CA PHE A 147 16.01 11.66 -1.27
C PHE A 147 15.41 12.84 -2.06
N ASP A 148 14.17 12.72 -2.53
CA ASP A 148 13.47 13.78 -3.28
C ASP A 148 13.13 15.02 -2.44
N ALA A 149 13.26 14.91 -1.11
CA ALA A 149 12.97 15.97 -0.14
C ALA A 149 14.25 16.56 0.50
N LEU A 150 15.41 16.39 -0.14
CA LEU A 150 16.68 17.01 0.25
C LEU A 150 16.72 18.48 -0.19
N ASP A 151 17.39 19.32 0.59
CA ASP A 151 17.52 20.74 0.28
C ASP A 151 18.46 20.99 -0.93
N PRO A 152 18.34 22.15 -1.62
CA PRO A 152 19.14 22.44 -2.80
C PRO A 152 20.66 22.50 -2.60
N ALA A 153 21.15 22.73 -1.37
CA ALA A 153 22.60 22.73 -1.08
C ALA A 153 23.09 21.28 -0.91
N THR A 154 22.36 20.44 -0.18
CA THR A 154 22.63 18.99 -0.10
C THR A 154 22.57 18.34 -1.49
N MET A 155 21.60 18.68 -2.34
CA MET A 155 21.54 18.12 -3.71
C MET A 155 22.71 18.56 -4.59
N ARG A 156 23.27 19.76 -4.40
CA ARG A 156 24.51 20.20 -5.07
C ARG A 156 25.74 19.49 -4.51
N TYR A 157 25.78 19.29 -3.21
CA TYR A 157 26.84 18.56 -2.53
C TYR A 157 26.94 17.11 -3.02
N LEU A 158 25.81 16.41 -3.12
CA LEU A 158 25.76 15.06 -3.65
C LEU A 158 26.26 14.98 -5.11
N LYS A 159 25.91 15.95 -5.97
CA LYS A 159 26.47 16.06 -7.32
C LYS A 159 27.98 16.32 -7.33
N ALA A 160 28.49 17.12 -6.40
CA ALA A 160 29.93 17.35 -6.25
C ALA A 160 30.66 16.08 -5.77
N VAL A 161 30.01 15.25 -4.94
CA VAL A 161 30.51 13.92 -4.52
C VAL A 161 30.54 12.94 -5.69
N GLU A 162 29.53 12.91 -6.56
CA GLU A 162 29.55 12.10 -7.80
C GLU A 162 30.65 12.52 -8.78
N ALA A 163 31.05 13.79 -8.76
CA ALA A 163 32.09 14.35 -9.62
C ALA A 163 33.49 14.39 -8.96
N LEU A 164 33.72 13.65 -7.88
CA LEU A 164 35.04 13.56 -7.25
C LEU A 164 36.03 12.83 -8.17
N THR A 165 37.24 13.39 -8.29
CA THR A 165 38.38 12.71 -8.92
C THR A 165 39.19 11.96 -7.86
N ARG A 166 40.15 11.14 -8.31
CA ARG A 166 41.05 10.43 -7.40
C ARG A 166 41.84 11.37 -6.49
N GLU A 167 42.38 12.48 -7.02
CA GLU A 167 43.15 13.45 -6.23
C GLU A 167 42.26 14.09 -5.15
N LYS A 168 41.01 14.41 -5.48
CA LYS A 168 40.04 14.95 -4.51
C LYS A 168 39.68 13.94 -3.43
N CYS A 169 39.52 12.66 -3.78
CA CYS A 169 39.35 11.58 -2.81
C CYS A 169 40.57 11.44 -1.87
N GLU A 170 41.80 11.55 -2.39
CA GLU A 170 43.04 11.51 -1.61
C GLU A 170 43.16 12.71 -0.65
N VAL A 171 42.67 13.88 -1.06
CA VAL A 171 42.55 15.06 -0.18
C VAL A 171 41.51 14.82 0.93
N LEU A 172 40.33 14.29 0.60
CA LEU A 172 39.28 13.95 1.59
C LEU A 172 39.71 12.84 2.57
N ALA A 173 40.65 11.97 2.17
CA ALA A 173 41.21 10.92 3.03
C ALA A 173 42.21 11.44 4.08
N ARG A 174 42.66 12.71 3.98
CA ARG A 174 43.63 13.29 4.93
C ARG A 174 43.06 13.36 6.34
N ARG A 175 43.91 13.11 7.34
CA ARG A 175 43.53 13.19 8.74
C ARG A 175 43.26 14.64 9.14
N TRP A 176 42.00 14.94 9.44
CA TRP A 176 41.58 16.24 9.98
C TRP A 176 41.32 16.17 11.49
N ARG A 177 41.33 17.35 12.12
CA ARG A 177 40.81 17.60 13.48
C ARG A 177 39.95 18.85 13.39
N LEU A 178 38.81 18.84 14.06
CA LEU A 178 37.91 19.98 14.16
C LEU A 178 38.03 20.61 15.55
N ASP A 179 37.61 21.85 15.64
CA ASP A 179 37.48 22.55 16.91
C ASP A 179 36.53 21.80 17.87
N PRO A 180 36.87 21.65 19.17
CA PRO A 180 36.03 20.93 20.13
C PRO A 180 34.66 21.55 20.40
N ASP A 181 34.53 22.87 20.35
CA ASP A 181 33.26 23.58 20.58
C ASP A 181 32.35 23.45 19.36
N ALA A 182 32.87 23.67 18.15
CA ALA A 182 32.13 23.43 16.90
C ALA A 182 31.68 21.95 16.78
N SER A 183 32.55 21.01 17.17
CA SER A 183 32.23 19.58 17.20
C SER A 183 31.13 19.25 18.22
N ARG A 184 31.17 19.86 19.41
CA ARG A 184 30.11 19.71 20.44
C ARG A 184 28.79 20.31 19.98
N ALA A 185 28.80 21.48 19.34
CA ALA A 185 27.60 22.10 18.77
C ALA A 185 26.94 21.20 17.72
N LEU A 186 27.72 20.65 16.77
CA LEU A 186 27.22 19.70 15.78
C LEU A 186 26.58 18.47 16.43
N LEU A 187 27.24 17.86 17.42
CA LEU A 187 26.71 16.68 18.13
C LEU A 187 25.43 16.99 18.93
N GLN A 188 25.30 18.19 19.49
CA GLN A 188 24.07 18.63 20.18
C GLN A 188 22.88 18.81 19.22
N VAL A 189 23.11 19.34 18.02
CA VAL A 189 22.07 19.41 16.96
C VAL A 189 21.69 18.01 16.49
N VAL A 190 22.69 17.18 16.18
CA VAL A 190 22.52 15.77 15.76
C VAL A 190 21.69 14.97 16.78
N ALA A 191 21.93 15.17 18.09
CA ALA A 191 21.19 14.47 19.15
C ALA A 191 19.70 14.87 19.24
N LYS A 192 19.34 16.08 18.78
CA LYS A 192 17.94 16.54 18.70
C LYS A 192 17.25 16.03 17.43
N SER A 193 17.98 15.96 16.32
CA SER A 193 17.46 15.57 15.01
C SER A 193 17.41 14.05 14.83
N ARG A 194 16.22 13.43 15.01
CA ARG A 194 16.02 11.98 14.79
C ARG A 194 16.33 11.46 13.38
N TYR A 195 16.47 12.35 12.38
CA TYR A 195 16.71 11.98 10.98
C TYR A 195 17.56 13.02 10.25
N LEU A 196 18.84 12.74 10.06
CA LEU A 196 19.74 13.55 9.24
C LEU A 196 19.79 13.00 7.81
N LYS A 197 18.76 13.32 7.02
CA LYS A 197 18.62 12.85 5.62
C LYS A 197 19.86 13.14 4.78
N GLY A 198 20.50 14.29 4.98
CA GLY A 198 21.74 14.67 4.29
C GLY A 198 22.96 13.81 4.66
N GLU A 199 23.08 13.38 5.92
CA GLU A 199 24.15 12.47 6.36
C GLU A 199 23.99 11.09 5.71
N GLU A 200 22.76 10.57 5.73
CA GLU A 200 22.44 9.25 5.15
C GLU A 200 22.62 9.24 3.63
N ALA A 201 22.14 10.27 2.93
CA ALA A 201 22.31 10.41 1.49
C ALA A 201 23.79 10.53 1.10
N ALA A 202 24.58 11.29 1.88
CA ALA A 202 26.02 11.37 1.70
C ALA A 202 26.71 10.01 1.94
N ALA A 203 26.28 9.22 2.92
CA ALA A 203 26.84 7.90 3.21
C ALA A 203 26.60 6.89 2.08
N LEU A 204 25.37 6.82 1.57
CA LEU A 204 24.99 5.96 0.44
C LEU A 204 25.78 6.31 -0.83
N LEU A 205 25.97 7.60 -1.10
CA LEU A 205 26.66 8.07 -2.28
C LEU A 205 28.19 7.95 -2.17
N ALA A 206 28.75 8.25 -0.99
CA ALA A 206 30.16 8.07 -0.70
C ALA A 206 30.61 6.62 -0.90
N LEU A 207 29.84 5.66 -0.37
CA LEU A 207 30.12 4.23 -0.49
C LEU A 207 29.92 3.68 -1.91
N ARG A 208 29.13 4.37 -2.75
CA ARG A 208 29.01 4.06 -4.18
C ARG A 208 30.19 4.60 -5.00
N THR A 209 30.64 5.82 -4.71
CA THR A 209 31.58 6.57 -5.56
C THR A 209 33.03 6.39 -5.14
N ILE A 210 33.37 6.59 -3.86
CA ILE A 210 34.78 6.62 -3.40
C ILE A 210 35.51 5.28 -3.65
N PRO A 211 34.92 4.09 -3.46
CA PRO A 211 35.59 2.82 -3.72
C PRO A 211 36.05 2.59 -5.17
N THR A 212 35.54 3.39 -6.12
CA THR A 212 36.03 3.39 -7.52
C THR A 212 37.36 4.13 -7.69
N HIS A 213 37.77 4.92 -6.69
CA HIS A 213 39.00 5.72 -6.69
C HIS A 213 39.99 5.32 -5.59
N LEU A 214 39.49 5.02 -4.38
CA LEU A 214 40.29 4.67 -3.20
C LEU A 214 39.67 3.52 -2.42
N THR A 215 40.50 2.55 -2.06
CA THR A 215 40.14 1.39 -1.24
C THR A 215 40.81 1.45 0.14
N GLY A 216 40.46 0.50 1.02
CA GLY A 216 41.02 0.36 2.36
C GLY A 216 40.79 1.58 3.26
N ASP A 217 41.73 1.80 4.18
CA ASP A 217 41.64 2.84 5.22
C ASP A 217 41.59 4.26 4.65
N LEU A 218 42.21 4.51 3.50
CA LEU A 218 42.15 5.80 2.80
C LEU A 218 40.75 6.04 2.20
N GLY A 219 40.19 5.05 1.51
CA GLY A 219 38.80 5.11 1.04
C GLY A 219 37.81 5.30 2.19
N TRP A 220 37.99 4.58 3.30
CA TRP A 220 37.17 4.72 4.51
C TRP A 220 37.33 6.08 5.21
N ALA A 221 38.52 6.68 5.18
CA ALA A 221 38.73 8.04 5.66
C ALA A 221 37.95 9.05 4.80
N ALA A 222 38.10 8.99 3.47
CA ALA A 222 37.37 9.86 2.55
C ALA A 222 35.83 9.70 2.67
N VAL A 223 35.33 8.47 2.81
CA VAL A 223 33.89 8.21 3.07
C VAL A 223 33.43 8.91 4.33
N ARG A 224 34.15 8.80 5.45
CA ARG A 224 33.79 9.48 6.70
C ARG A 224 33.82 11.01 6.57
N THR A 225 34.77 11.57 5.82
CA THR A 225 34.81 13.01 5.51
C THR A 225 33.60 13.46 4.70
N VAL A 226 33.16 12.67 3.70
CA VAL A 226 31.95 12.98 2.92
C VAL A 226 30.67 12.86 3.75
N VAL A 227 30.56 11.86 4.62
CA VAL A 227 29.43 11.73 5.54
C VAL A 227 29.37 12.88 6.55
N HIS A 228 30.53 13.32 7.05
CA HIS A 228 30.62 14.51 7.89
C HIS A 228 30.09 15.76 7.17
N GLY A 229 30.40 15.98 5.89
CA GLY A 229 29.79 17.06 5.10
C GLY A 229 28.26 16.97 5.02
N GLY A 230 27.72 15.77 4.75
CA GLY A 230 26.27 15.54 4.76
C GLY A 230 25.61 15.84 6.12
N ARG A 231 26.30 15.53 7.22
CA ARG A 231 25.88 15.86 8.59
C ARG A 231 25.87 17.36 8.86
N VAL A 232 26.91 18.09 8.42
CA VAL A 232 27.00 19.55 8.57
C VAL A 232 25.90 20.25 7.79
N LEU A 233 25.61 19.82 6.55
CA LEU A 233 24.49 20.36 5.77
C LEU A 233 23.13 20.05 6.42
N GLY A 234 22.94 18.82 6.92
CA GLY A 234 21.73 18.45 7.66
C GLY A 234 21.49 19.25 8.95
N ALA A 235 22.55 19.76 9.57
CA ALA A 235 22.52 20.60 10.77
C ALA A 235 22.56 22.12 10.48
N ARG A 236 22.68 22.53 9.21
CA ARG A 236 23.01 23.90 8.77
C ARG A 236 22.07 24.98 9.34
N SER A 237 20.79 24.68 9.54
CA SER A 237 19.81 25.63 10.06
C SER A 237 19.97 25.97 11.55
N GLU A 238 20.72 25.16 12.31
CA GLU A 238 20.92 25.31 13.75
C GLU A 238 22.37 25.67 14.13
N LEU A 239 23.26 25.87 13.15
CA LEU A 239 24.68 26.18 13.35
C LEU A 239 24.99 27.63 12.93
N SER A 240 25.95 28.27 13.61
CA SER A 240 26.45 29.58 13.20
C SER A 240 27.29 29.51 11.92
N LYS A 241 27.48 30.65 11.25
CA LYS A 241 28.33 30.70 10.05
C LYS A 241 29.79 30.37 10.35
N GLU A 242 30.32 30.80 11.49
CA GLU A 242 31.69 30.45 11.92
C GLU A 242 31.79 28.95 12.21
N GLN A 243 30.80 28.36 12.88
CA GLN A 243 30.73 26.92 13.14
C GLN A 243 30.71 26.12 11.83
N ILE A 244 29.87 26.50 10.86
CA ILE A 244 29.81 25.85 9.55
C ILE A 244 31.17 25.94 8.83
N ALA A 245 31.78 27.13 8.79
CA ALA A 245 33.08 27.32 8.16
C ALA A 245 34.15 26.41 8.76
N VAL A 246 34.25 26.34 10.09
CA VAL A 246 35.19 25.45 10.80
C VAL A 246 34.88 23.98 10.54
N LEU A 247 33.61 23.57 10.62
CA LEU A 247 33.18 22.19 10.39
C LEU A 247 33.39 21.74 8.93
N TRP A 248 33.44 22.67 7.96
CA TRP A 248 33.62 22.38 6.54
C TRP A 248 35.07 22.33 6.07
N ILE A 249 36.05 22.80 6.87
CA ILE A 249 37.50 22.77 6.56
C ILE A 249 37.97 21.42 5.95
N PRO A 250 37.54 20.23 6.41
CA PRO A 250 37.97 18.96 5.84
C PRO A 250 37.52 18.71 4.39
N LEU A 251 36.46 19.39 3.94
CA LEU A 251 35.85 19.25 2.62
C LEU A 251 36.25 20.36 1.67
N GLU A 252 36.47 21.57 2.19
CA GLU A 252 36.74 22.80 1.43
C GLU A 252 37.74 22.63 0.26
N PRO A 253 38.89 21.94 0.39
CA PRO A 253 39.84 21.82 -0.71
C PRO A 253 39.40 20.89 -1.85
N ALA A 254 38.37 20.06 -1.64
CA ALA A 254 37.78 19.17 -2.64
C ALA A 254 36.42 19.66 -3.15
N ILE A 255 35.59 20.19 -2.24
CA ILE A 255 34.24 20.73 -2.46
C ILE A 255 34.11 22.04 -1.65
N PRO A 256 34.42 23.20 -2.27
CA PRO A 256 34.31 24.51 -1.61
C PRO A 256 32.87 24.81 -1.17
N PHE A 257 32.66 25.30 0.04
CA PHE A 257 31.31 25.54 0.59
C PHE A 257 30.51 26.52 -0.28
N ASP A 258 31.16 27.58 -0.76
CA ASP A 258 30.54 28.60 -1.62
C ASP A 258 29.98 28.04 -2.93
N SER A 259 30.52 26.91 -3.43
CA SER A 259 29.99 26.23 -4.62
C SER A 259 28.61 25.59 -4.40
N LEU A 260 28.23 25.40 -3.12
CA LEU A 260 26.95 24.86 -2.69
C LEU A 260 25.93 25.96 -2.41
N GLU A 261 26.35 27.23 -2.33
CA GLU A 261 25.46 28.38 -2.21
C GLU A 261 25.07 28.91 -3.59
N GLU A 262 23.83 29.37 -3.75
CA GLU A 262 23.43 30.02 -5.00
C GLU A 262 23.73 31.52 -4.87
N HIS A 263 24.81 31.97 -5.51
CA HIS A 263 24.95 33.37 -5.87
C HIS A 263 23.87 33.73 -6.89
N VAL A 264 22.66 34.04 -6.42
CA VAL A 264 21.52 34.45 -7.28
C VAL A 264 21.89 35.75 -8.00
N PRO A 265 22.14 35.73 -9.32
CA PRO A 265 22.35 36.95 -10.08
C PRO A 265 20.95 37.48 -10.41
N LYS A 266 20.42 38.37 -9.57
CA LYS A 266 19.33 39.25 -10.02
C LYS A 266 19.88 40.06 -11.22
N PRO A 267 19.20 40.15 -12.39
CA PRO A 267 17.75 40.08 -12.54
C PRO A 267 17.22 39.36 -13.81
N VAL A 268 16.63 38.17 -13.69
CA VAL A 268 15.86 37.56 -14.80
C VAL A 268 14.57 38.34 -15.13
N ARG A 269 14.00 39.09 -14.17
CA ARG A 269 12.82 39.96 -14.38
C ARG A 269 13.00 41.03 -15.46
N ALA A 270 14.23 41.44 -15.78
CA ALA A 270 14.50 42.42 -16.84
C ALA A 270 14.35 41.81 -18.25
N ARG A 271 14.91 40.60 -18.47
CA ARG A 271 14.77 39.89 -19.76
C ARG A 271 13.33 39.48 -20.06
N VAL A 272 12.56 39.08 -19.04
CA VAL A 272 11.15 38.71 -19.22
C VAL A 272 10.29 39.92 -19.63
N ARG A 273 10.47 41.09 -19.01
CA ARG A 273 9.76 42.31 -19.45
C ARG A 273 10.10 42.72 -20.88
N ALA A 274 11.36 42.63 -21.29
CA ALA A 274 11.78 42.92 -22.67
C ALA A 274 11.20 41.92 -23.69
N ALA A 275 11.10 40.64 -23.33
CA ALA A 275 10.47 39.62 -24.18
C ALA A 275 8.95 39.81 -24.30
N VAL A 276 8.26 40.09 -23.18
CA VAL A 276 6.81 40.30 -23.16
C VAL A 276 6.40 41.55 -23.96
N ALA A 277 7.18 42.65 -23.89
CA ALA A 277 6.93 43.86 -24.69
C ALA A 277 7.11 43.65 -26.21
N ARG A 278 8.02 42.76 -26.61
CA ARG A 278 8.20 42.35 -28.02
C ARG A 278 7.11 41.37 -28.49
N ALA A 279 6.53 40.59 -27.58
CA ALA A 279 5.43 39.69 -27.91
C ALA A 279 4.09 40.45 -28.07
N THR A 280 3.76 41.40 -27.19
CA THR A 280 2.50 42.16 -27.27
C THR A 280 2.43 43.09 -28.49
N THR A 281 3.56 43.56 -29.01
CA THR A 281 3.62 44.34 -30.25
C THR A 281 3.46 43.50 -31.54
N ALA A 282 3.63 42.18 -31.46
CA ALA A 282 3.43 41.26 -32.59
C ALA A 282 2.00 40.71 -32.71
N ILE A 283 1.19 40.81 -31.64
CA ILE A 283 -0.16 40.21 -31.57
C ILE A 283 -1.25 41.10 -32.19
N THR A 284 -0.99 42.40 -32.41
CA THR A 284 -2.03 43.40 -32.75
C THR A 284 -2.30 43.63 -34.25
N LYS A 285 -1.86 42.74 -35.17
CA LYS A 285 -2.24 42.79 -36.60
C LYS A 285 -2.46 41.42 -37.26
N PRO A 286 -3.69 41.10 -37.70
CA PRO A 286 -4.01 40.02 -38.66
C PRO A 286 -4.39 40.59 -40.05
N PRO A 287 -4.71 39.76 -41.08
CA PRO A 287 -4.22 38.43 -41.43
C PRO A 287 -3.87 38.26 -42.94
N THR A 288 -3.39 37.07 -43.36
CA THR A 288 -3.90 36.34 -44.55
C THR A 288 -3.37 34.89 -44.60
N SER A 289 -3.98 34.05 -45.44
CA SER A 289 -3.93 32.57 -45.37
C SER A 289 -3.28 31.89 -46.59
N ARG A 290 -2.84 30.63 -46.43
CA ARG A 290 -3.18 29.48 -47.32
C ARG A 290 -2.70 28.12 -46.77
N ALA A 291 -3.05 27.04 -47.47
CA ALA A 291 -3.19 25.67 -46.96
C ALA A 291 -2.17 24.65 -47.56
N ASP A 292 -2.34 23.38 -47.13
CA ASP A 292 -1.83 22.12 -47.71
C ASP A 292 -0.30 21.84 -47.57
N SER A 293 0.21 20.60 -47.46
CA SER A 293 -0.35 19.22 -47.53
C SER A 293 0.48 18.19 -46.71
N THR A 294 -0.05 16.98 -46.49
CA THR A 294 0.59 15.83 -45.79
C THR A 294 1.40 14.90 -46.74
N PRO A 295 2.33 14.03 -46.25
CA PRO A 295 1.96 12.65 -45.81
C PRO A 295 2.76 12.07 -44.61
N ALA A 296 2.28 10.96 -44.03
CA ALA A 296 2.90 10.17 -42.95
C ALA A 296 3.54 8.86 -43.49
N PRO A 297 4.40 8.09 -42.77
CA PRO A 297 4.07 7.39 -41.49
C PRO A 297 5.26 7.39 -40.48
N ALA A 298 5.40 6.60 -39.38
CA ALA A 298 4.60 5.52 -38.78
C ALA A 298 4.77 5.40 -37.23
N LYS A 299 3.86 4.66 -36.58
CA LYS A 299 3.90 4.05 -35.22
C LYS A 299 5.22 4.05 -34.41
N ARG A 300 5.19 4.65 -33.21
CA ARG A 300 5.14 3.94 -31.90
C ARG A 300 5.17 4.91 -30.69
N THR A 301 4.01 5.17 -30.10
CA THR A 301 3.87 5.51 -28.67
C THR A 301 2.47 5.11 -28.20
N SER A 302 2.40 4.22 -27.20
CA SER A 302 1.21 4.05 -26.39
C SER A 302 1.06 5.28 -25.48
N PRO A 303 -0.13 5.91 -25.38
CA PRO A 303 -0.37 6.99 -24.43
C PRO A 303 -0.29 6.48 -22.97
N PRO A 304 -0.10 7.37 -21.98
CA PRO A 304 0.28 6.97 -20.63
C PRO A 304 -0.82 6.19 -19.91
N LYS A 305 -0.42 5.31 -18.98
CA LYS A 305 -1.35 4.78 -17.96
C LYS A 305 -1.87 5.96 -17.14
N LEU A 306 -3.12 6.36 -17.40
CA LEU A 306 -3.91 7.16 -16.46
C LEU A 306 -3.89 6.45 -15.09
N ALA A 307 -3.72 7.23 -14.02
CA ALA A 307 -3.88 6.71 -12.67
C ALA A 307 -5.28 6.09 -12.52
N ALA A 308 -5.36 4.89 -11.94
CA ALA A 308 -6.59 4.11 -11.93
C ALA A 308 -7.66 4.81 -11.06
N THR A 309 -8.67 5.39 -11.72
CA THR A 309 -9.66 6.31 -11.11
C THR A 309 -10.38 5.74 -9.88
N TYR A 310 -10.53 4.41 -9.83
CA TYR A 310 -11.21 3.68 -8.74
C TYR A 310 -10.28 2.67 -8.04
N GLY A 311 -8.97 2.91 -8.05
CA GLY A 311 -7.99 2.02 -7.44
C GLY A 311 -7.73 0.73 -8.24
N PRO A 312 -7.21 -0.35 -7.60
CA PRO A 312 -6.64 -1.49 -8.31
C PRO A 312 -7.67 -2.34 -9.08
N ASN A 313 -8.96 -2.25 -8.74
CA ASN A 313 -10.07 -2.98 -9.40
C ASN A 313 -10.89 -2.04 -10.31
N SER A 314 -10.26 -1.04 -10.92
CA SER A 314 -10.94 0.05 -11.63
C SER A 314 -11.81 -0.39 -12.82
N LEU A 315 -11.47 -1.49 -13.50
CA LEU A 315 -12.27 -2.05 -14.58
C LEU A 315 -13.55 -2.70 -14.05
N GLU A 316 -13.46 -3.46 -12.96
CA GLU A 316 -14.60 -4.10 -12.30
C GLU A 316 -15.52 -3.06 -11.65
N VAL A 317 -14.96 -2.01 -11.05
CA VAL A 317 -15.75 -0.89 -10.51
C VAL A 317 -16.46 -0.13 -11.63
N ALA A 318 -15.80 0.18 -12.74
CA ALA A 318 -16.43 0.83 -13.90
C ALA A 318 -17.53 -0.05 -14.52
N ALA A 319 -17.30 -1.36 -14.64
CA ALA A 319 -18.30 -2.32 -15.12
C ALA A 319 -19.50 -2.41 -14.16
N PHE A 320 -19.27 -2.35 -12.84
CA PHE A 320 -20.33 -2.30 -11.85
C PHE A 320 -21.15 -1.01 -11.92
N ILE A 321 -20.49 0.16 -11.99
CA ILE A 321 -21.16 1.47 -12.13
C ILE A 321 -22.05 1.48 -13.38
N LYS A 322 -21.58 0.95 -14.51
CA LYS A 322 -22.43 0.79 -15.70
C LYS A 322 -23.58 -0.17 -15.46
N GLY A 323 -23.29 -1.39 -15.00
CA GLY A 323 -24.28 -2.45 -14.86
C GLY A 323 -25.38 -2.14 -13.83
N VAL A 324 -25.07 -1.42 -12.75
CA VAL A 324 -26.03 -1.09 -11.68
C VAL A 324 -27.08 -0.06 -12.12
N VAL A 325 -26.69 0.85 -13.03
CA VAL A 325 -27.58 1.83 -13.66
C VAL A 325 -28.51 1.16 -14.68
N GLU A 326 -28.01 0.13 -15.38
CA GLU A 326 -28.74 -0.62 -16.41
C GLU A 326 -29.69 -1.71 -15.86
N LEU A 327 -29.79 -1.88 -14.53
CA LEU A 327 -30.67 -2.88 -13.92
C LEU A 327 -32.17 -2.56 -14.07
N THR A 328 -32.90 -3.51 -14.63
CA THR A 328 -34.36 -3.49 -14.71
C THR A 328 -35.02 -3.58 -13.31
N PRO A 329 -36.28 -3.13 -13.14
CA PRO A 329 -36.99 -3.21 -11.86
C PRO A 329 -37.04 -4.62 -11.26
N ILE A 330 -37.20 -5.65 -12.10
CA ILE A 330 -37.23 -7.05 -11.63
C ILE A 330 -35.85 -7.58 -11.23
N GLN A 331 -34.76 -7.03 -11.77
CA GLN A 331 -33.42 -7.30 -11.26
C GLN A 331 -33.19 -6.61 -9.92
N TRP A 332 -33.67 -5.38 -9.73
CA TRP A 332 -33.62 -4.69 -8.44
C TRP A 332 -34.37 -5.42 -7.33
N LEU A 333 -35.60 -5.88 -7.58
CA LEU A 333 -36.33 -6.72 -6.62
C LEU A 333 -35.53 -7.96 -6.21
N ARG A 334 -34.93 -8.66 -7.19
CA ARG A 334 -34.06 -9.83 -6.91
C ARG A 334 -32.82 -9.46 -6.10
N VAL A 335 -32.19 -8.29 -6.34
CA VAL A 335 -31.06 -7.79 -5.56
C VAL A 335 -31.46 -7.54 -4.10
N LEU A 336 -32.64 -6.94 -3.86
CA LEU A 336 -33.14 -6.65 -2.52
C LEU A 336 -33.54 -7.91 -1.76
N ASP A 337 -34.23 -8.85 -2.40
CA ASP A 337 -34.54 -10.18 -1.84
C ASP A 337 -33.26 -10.94 -1.50
N ARG A 338 -32.27 -10.92 -2.40
CA ARG A 338 -30.96 -11.53 -2.18
C ARG A 338 -30.23 -10.88 -1.00
N ARG A 339 -30.29 -9.55 -0.86
CA ARG A 339 -29.72 -8.82 0.29
C ARG A 339 -30.38 -9.23 1.61
N LYS A 340 -31.71 -9.36 1.64
CA LYS A 340 -32.47 -9.85 2.82
C LYS A 340 -32.11 -11.31 3.17
N LEU A 341 -31.93 -12.16 2.16
CA LEU A 341 -31.44 -13.54 2.34
C LEU A 341 -30.01 -13.56 2.91
N VAL A 342 -29.07 -12.82 2.34
CA VAL A 342 -27.68 -12.75 2.85
C VAL A 342 -27.64 -12.22 4.28
N ALA A 343 -28.37 -11.14 4.58
CA ALA A 343 -28.52 -10.59 5.93
C ALA A 343 -29.01 -11.64 6.96
N SER A 344 -29.85 -12.59 6.54
CA SER A 344 -30.36 -13.64 7.43
C SER A 344 -29.31 -14.66 7.90
N VAL A 345 -28.09 -14.65 7.35
CA VAL A 345 -26.94 -15.45 7.84
C VAL A 345 -25.77 -14.58 8.30
N THR A 346 -25.52 -13.43 7.69
CA THR A 346 -24.37 -12.60 8.05
C THR A 346 -24.58 -11.90 9.39
N ARG A 347 -23.63 -12.05 10.32
CA ARG A 347 -23.49 -11.16 11.50
C ARG A 347 -22.94 -9.77 11.13
N GLN A 348 -23.25 -9.27 9.93
CA GLN A 348 -22.91 -7.92 9.51
C GLN A 348 -24.20 -7.13 9.50
N ASP A 349 -24.32 -6.21 10.44
CA ASP A 349 -25.35 -5.19 10.37
C ASP A 349 -25.17 -4.41 9.07
N ALA A 350 -26.26 -4.21 8.34
CA ALA A 350 -26.21 -3.38 7.16
C ALA A 350 -25.88 -1.94 7.58
N GLU A 351 -24.98 -1.29 6.83
CA GLU A 351 -24.74 0.15 7.00
C GLU A 351 -26.09 0.91 7.01
N PRO A 352 -26.35 1.72 8.05
CA PRO A 352 -27.59 2.47 8.16
C PRO A 352 -27.76 3.40 6.96
N ALA A 353 -29.00 3.52 6.47
CA ALA A 353 -29.30 4.37 5.31
C ALA A 353 -28.78 5.80 5.49
N GLY A 354 -28.98 6.40 6.67
CA GLY A 354 -28.47 7.73 7.00
C GLY A 354 -26.94 7.87 6.90
N VAL A 355 -26.16 6.81 7.18
CA VAL A 355 -24.70 6.84 6.99
C VAL A 355 -24.37 6.92 5.50
N VAL A 356 -25.00 6.08 4.67
CA VAL A 356 -24.81 6.11 3.21
C VAL A 356 -25.27 7.45 2.62
N ARG A 357 -26.39 8.01 3.08
CA ARG A 357 -26.87 9.34 2.67
C ARG A 357 -25.90 10.45 3.08
N SER A 358 -25.33 10.40 4.28
CA SER A 358 -24.31 11.35 4.74
C SER A 358 -23.06 11.29 3.87
N LEU A 359 -22.58 10.09 3.52
CA LEU A 359 -21.42 9.92 2.62
C LEU A 359 -21.71 10.47 1.22
N LEU A 360 -22.89 10.21 0.66
CA LEU A 360 -23.31 10.75 -0.63
C LEU A 360 -23.42 12.29 -0.58
N ALA A 361 -23.96 12.86 0.50
CA ALA A 361 -24.00 14.30 0.72
C ALA A 361 -22.58 14.91 0.78
N ALA A 362 -21.63 14.24 1.45
CA ALA A 362 -20.24 14.66 1.48
C ALA A 362 -19.55 14.62 0.11
N ILE A 363 -19.80 13.56 -0.67
CA ILE A 363 -19.32 13.43 -2.05
C ILE A 363 -19.85 14.57 -2.93
N LYS A 364 -21.11 15.01 -2.74
CA LYS A 364 -21.69 16.17 -3.43
C LYS A 364 -21.05 17.48 -2.98
N GLY A 365 -21.10 17.77 -1.68
CA GLY A 365 -20.68 19.05 -1.10
C GLY A 365 -19.19 19.34 -1.27
N THR A 366 -18.36 18.30 -1.35
CA THR A 366 -16.90 18.44 -1.50
C THR A 366 -16.43 18.37 -2.96
N LYS A 367 -17.34 18.32 -3.95
CA LYS A 367 -17.00 18.12 -5.38
C LYS A 367 -15.97 19.14 -5.91
N ASP A 368 -16.05 20.39 -5.45
CA ASP A 368 -15.22 21.52 -5.91
C ASP A 368 -14.00 21.80 -4.99
N LEU A 369 -13.60 20.81 -4.20
CA LEU A 369 -12.40 20.78 -3.37
C LEU A 369 -11.33 19.87 -3.99
N ASP A 370 -10.09 20.01 -3.55
CA ASP A 370 -8.99 19.12 -3.93
C ASP A 370 -9.14 17.71 -3.33
N THR A 371 -8.49 16.72 -3.93
CA THR A 371 -8.62 15.29 -3.55
C THR A 371 -8.27 15.03 -2.07
N PHE A 372 -7.26 15.72 -1.53
CA PHE A 372 -6.81 15.55 -0.15
C PHE A 372 -7.85 16.06 0.85
N THR A 373 -8.36 17.28 0.64
CA THR A 373 -9.45 17.85 1.44
C THR A 373 -10.71 17.00 1.33
N ARG A 374 -11.05 16.50 0.14
CA ARG A 374 -12.18 15.58 -0.09
C ARG A 374 -12.05 14.27 0.70
N CYS A 375 -10.87 13.64 0.68
CA CYS A 375 -10.64 12.39 1.41
C CYS A 375 -10.75 12.59 2.93
N ARG A 376 -10.25 13.70 3.46
CA ARG A 376 -10.38 14.06 4.88
C ARG A 376 -11.83 14.33 5.27
N ALA A 377 -12.54 15.15 4.51
CA ALA A 377 -13.95 15.46 4.74
C ALA A 377 -14.83 14.19 4.69
N PHE A 378 -14.59 13.30 3.71
CA PHE A 378 -15.28 12.02 3.61
C PHE A 378 -15.03 11.12 4.83
N ALA A 379 -13.78 11.04 5.31
CA ALA A 379 -13.44 10.29 6.52
C ALA A 379 -14.01 10.91 7.81
N ALA A 380 -14.13 12.25 7.87
CA ALA A 380 -14.80 12.94 8.97
C ALA A 380 -16.30 12.59 9.03
N VAL A 381 -16.97 12.62 7.88
CA VAL A 381 -18.40 12.29 7.76
C VAL A 381 -18.68 10.83 8.04
N GLU A 382 -17.84 9.89 7.56
CA GLU A 382 -17.99 8.46 7.89
C GLU A 382 -17.96 8.24 9.40
N ARG A 383 -16.97 8.85 10.08
CA ARG A 383 -16.80 8.72 11.53
C ARG A 383 -18.01 9.30 12.26
N ALA A 384 -18.35 10.56 11.98
CA ALA A 384 -19.44 11.25 12.66
C ALA A 384 -20.80 10.58 12.42
N ALA A 385 -21.10 10.14 11.19
CA ALA A 385 -22.33 9.42 10.88
C ALA A 385 -22.38 8.05 11.57
N GLY A 386 -21.25 7.34 11.64
CA GLY A 386 -21.10 6.10 12.40
C GLY A 386 -21.35 6.32 13.89
N THR A 387 -20.80 7.38 14.48
CA THR A 387 -21.02 7.78 15.87
C THR A 387 -22.48 8.14 16.13
N VAL A 388 -23.12 8.97 15.28
CA VAL A 388 -24.56 9.28 15.39
C VAL A 388 -25.42 8.02 15.35
N SER A 389 -25.07 7.04 14.51
CA SER A 389 -25.79 5.76 14.46
C SER A 389 -25.52 4.82 15.64
N ALA A 390 -24.33 4.90 16.27
CA ALA A 390 -23.95 4.06 17.41
C ALA A 390 -24.23 4.72 18.77
N LYS A 391 -24.65 5.98 18.78
CA LYS A 391 -24.84 6.88 19.94
C LYS A 391 -25.55 6.27 21.15
N ALA A 392 -26.55 5.42 20.96
CA ALA A 392 -27.24 4.72 22.05
C ALA A 392 -26.37 3.67 22.79
N GLN A 393 -25.17 3.38 22.29
CA GLN A 393 -24.20 2.41 22.79
C GLN A 393 -22.89 3.08 23.25
N LEU A 394 -22.80 4.41 23.19
CA LEU A 394 -21.60 5.20 23.47
C LEU A 394 -21.83 6.13 24.66
N THR A 395 -20.78 6.42 25.41
CA THR A 395 -20.79 7.53 26.37
C THR A 395 -20.81 8.88 25.67
N HIS A 396 -21.13 9.95 26.40
CA HIS A 396 -21.10 11.31 25.85
C HIS A 396 -19.68 11.72 25.40
N GLU A 397 -18.64 11.35 26.15
CA GLU A 397 -17.24 11.65 25.79
C GLU A 397 -16.82 10.95 24.48
N GLU A 398 -17.15 9.65 24.33
CA GLU A 398 -16.89 8.90 23.10
C GLU A 398 -17.70 9.45 21.91
N SER A 399 -18.91 9.92 22.17
CA SER A 399 -19.76 10.56 21.16
C SER A 399 -19.13 11.87 20.68
N MET A 400 -18.73 12.76 21.60
CA MET A 400 -18.07 14.02 21.26
C MET A 400 -16.73 13.80 20.53
N GLN A 401 -15.93 12.81 20.94
CA GLN A 401 -14.71 12.44 20.24
C GLN A 401 -14.99 11.91 18.82
N GLY A 402 -16.07 11.14 18.64
CA GLY A 402 -16.48 10.60 17.35
C GLY A 402 -17.04 11.66 16.39
N TYR A 403 -17.78 12.64 16.90
CA TYR A 403 -18.32 13.76 16.13
C TYR A 403 -17.22 14.67 15.56
N GLY A 404 -16.12 14.88 16.28
CA GLY A 404 -15.07 15.82 15.88
C GLY A 404 -15.62 17.23 15.63
N ALA A 405 -15.17 17.91 14.57
CA ALA A 405 -15.62 19.27 14.26
C ALA A 405 -17.12 19.41 13.98
N PHE A 406 -17.88 18.33 13.76
CA PHE A 406 -19.33 18.43 13.65
C PHE A 406 -20.00 18.81 14.98
N GLY A 407 -19.41 18.43 16.13
CA GLY A 407 -19.89 18.84 17.45
C GLY A 407 -19.77 20.36 17.69
N ASP A 408 -18.84 21.02 17.01
CA ASP A 408 -18.68 22.49 17.04
C ASP A 408 -19.62 23.23 16.08
N ILE A 409 -20.31 22.51 15.19
CA ILE A 409 -21.17 23.09 14.14
C ILE A 409 -22.65 22.95 14.54
N VAL A 410 -23.06 21.79 15.09
CA VAL A 410 -24.43 21.53 15.57
C VAL A 410 -24.40 20.64 16.81
N GLN A 411 -25.37 20.83 17.73
CA GLN A 411 -25.63 19.88 18.82
C GLN A 411 -26.16 18.55 18.27
N LEU A 412 -25.25 17.60 18.03
CA LEU A 412 -25.59 16.26 17.53
C LEU A 412 -26.31 15.37 18.57
N ASP A 413 -26.42 15.81 19.83
CA ASP A 413 -27.13 15.08 20.89
C ASP A 413 -28.64 14.92 20.68
N TYR A 414 -29.24 15.66 19.73
CA TYR A 414 -30.64 15.48 19.32
C TYR A 414 -30.81 15.10 17.84
N VAL A 415 -29.71 14.91 17.11
CA VAL A 415 -29.71 14.55 15.69
C VAL A 415 -29.69 13.03 15.53
N ASP A 416 -30.55 12.51 14.66
CA ASP A 416 -30.56 11.11 14.22
C ASP A 416 -29.78 10.94 12.90
N VAL A 417 -29.63 9.71 12.42
CA VAL A 417 -28.79 9.44 11.23
C VAL A 417 -29.37 10.06 9.95
N GLY A 418 -30.70 10.29 9.90
CA GLY A 418 -31.35 11.01 8.79
C GLY A 418 -31.08 12.51 8.84
N GLY A 419 -31.31 13.14 10.00
CA GLY A 419 -31.01 14.55 10.24
C GLY A 419 -29.53 14.89 10.02
N PHE A 420 -28.61 13.98 10.36
CA PHE A 420 -27.18 14.19 10.09
C PHE A 420 -26.88 14.27 8.58
N ALA A 421 -27.54 13.46 7.75
CA ALA A 421 -27.37 13.55 6.30
C ALA A 421 -27.86 14.90 5.72
N HIS A 422 -28.95 15.45 6.27
CA HIS A 422 -29.44 16.79 5.90
C HIS A 422 -28.48 17.92 6.33
N LEU A 423 -27.93 17.83 7.55
CA LEU A 423 -26.90 18.74 8.05
C LEU A 423 -25.66 18.73 7.14
N VAL A 424 -25.16 17.53 6.81
CA VAL A 424 -24.00 17.35 5.92
C VAL A 424 -24.28 17.93 4.52
N ALA A 425 -25.50 17.81 4.01
CA ALA A 425 -25.90 18.39 2.73
C ALA A 425 -26.03 19.93 2.75
N ALA A 426 -26.18 20.54 3.93
CA ALA A 426 -26.31 21.99 4.10
C ALA A 426 -24.98 22.72 4.34
N LEU A 427 -23.87 21.99 4.55
CA LEU A 427 -22.55 22.57 4.82
C LEU A 427 -22.04 23.43 3.64
N ASN A 428 -21.53 24.62 3.97
CA ASN A 428 -20.89 25.50 3.00
C ASN A 428 -19.40 25.14 2.78
N LYS A 429 -18.77 25.78 1.78
CA LYS A 429 -17.38 25.47 1.40
C LYS A 429 -16.36 25.71 2.54
N GLY A 430 -16.59 26.70 3.40
CA GLY A 430 -15.75 26.97 4.57
C GLY A 430 -15.90 25.91 5.65
N ASP A 431 -17.13 25.47 5.92
CA ASP A 431 -17.39 24.39 6.88
C ASP A 431 -16.69 23.09 6.46
N TRP A 432 -16.70 22.79 5.15
CA TRP A 432 -16.01 21.62 4.60
C TRP A 432 -14.50 21.63 4.83
N VAL A 433 -13.85 22.79 4.76
CA VAL A 433 -12.43 22.94 5.07
C VAL A 433 -12.20 22.71 6.57
N LYS A 434 -12.99 23.35 7.44
CA LYS A 434 -12.93 23.15 8.91
C LYS A 434 -13.10 21.67 9.29
N VAL A 435 -14.08 20.98 8.68
CA VAL A 435 -14.32 19.55 8.88
C VAL A 435 -13.13 18.71 8.40
N ALA A 436 -12.53 19.01 7.24
CA ALA A 436 -11.37 18.30 6.73
C ALA A 436 -10.09 18.52 7.57
N GLU A 437 -9.91 19.71 8.13
CA GLU A 437 -8.78 20.04 9.02
C GLU A 437 -8.86 19.32 10.37
N SER A 438 -10.07 19.00 10.86
CA SER A 438 -10.28 18.27 12.11
C SER A 438 -9.84 16.82 12.11
N VAL A 439 -9.53 16.25 10.93
CA VAL A 439 -9.09 14.87 10.77
C VAL A 439 -7.59 14.82 10.43
N PRO A 440 -6.79 13.95 11.07
CA PRO A 440 -5.41 13.70 10.68
C PRO A 440 -5.27 13.31 9.20
N ALA A 441 -4.05 13.38 8.66
CA ALA A 441 -3.80 13.00 7.27
C ALA A 441 -4.30 11.57 6.98
N VAL A 442 -5.20 11.44 6.02
CA VAL A 442 -5.80 10.18 5.59
C VAL A 442 -5.06 9.70 4.34
N ASN A 443 -4.87 8.38 4.20
CA ASN A 443 -4.24 7.81 3.01
C ASN A 443 -5.15 7.98 1.78
N GLU A 444 -4.77 8.87 0.86
CA GLU A 444 -5.52 9.15 -0.37
C GLU A 444 -5.65 7.91 -1.27
N ASP A 445 -4.64 7.03 -1.34
CA ASP A 445 -4.69 5.83 -2.18
C ASP A 445 -5.78 4.84 -1.74
N VAL A 446 -6.23 4.93 -0.47
CA VAL A 446 -7.31 4.10 0.09
C VAL A 446 -8.67 4.78 -0.03
N VAL A 447 -8.73 6.11 0.15
CA VAL A 447 -10.00 6.85 0.26
C VAL A 447 -10.43 7.51 -1.06
N ALA A 448 -9.50 8.02 -1.88
CA ALA A 448 -9.83 8.61 -3.18
C ALA A 448 -10.57 7.63 -4.10
N PRO A 449 -10.22 6.32 -4.16
CA PRO A 449 -11.03 5.33 -4.89
C PRO A 449 -12.50 5.26 -4.44
N LEU A 450 -12.79 5.38 -3.14
CA LEU A 450 -14.16 5.39 -2.61
C LEU A 450 -14.88 6.69 -2.95
N VAL A 451 -14.22 7.84 -2.79
CA VAL A 451 -14.76 9.17 -3.13
C VAL A 451 -15.06 9.27 -4.64
N ASN A 452 -14.18 8.76 -5.49
CA ASN A 452 -14.35 8.75 -6.95
C ASN A 452 -15.48 7.81 -7.38
N THR A 453 -15.54 6.61 -6.80
CA THR A 453 -16.62 5.63 -7.07
C THR A 453 -17.97 6.19 -6.63
N GLY A 454 -18.02 6.82 -5.46
CA GLY A 454 -19.19 7.52 -4.96
C GLY A 454 -19.59 8.70 -5.85
N GLY A 455 -18.63 9.48 -6.34
CA GLY A 455 -18.88 10.58 -7.28
C GLY A 455 -19.50 10.13 -8.60
N ALA A 456 -19.10 8.95 -9.10
CA ALA A 456 -19.69 8.34 -10.30
C ALA A 456 -21.09 7.75 -10.06
N LEU A 457 -21.36 7.25 -8.85
CA LEU A 457 -22.68 6.69 -8.47
C LEU A 457 -23.67 7.75 -7.96
N TYR A 458 -23.20 8.92 -7.51
CA TYR A 458 -23.98 9.90 -6.76
C TYR A 458 -25.31 10.28 -7.46
N GLY A 459 -25.24 10.72 -8.72
CA GLY A 459 -26.42 11.17 -9.46
C GLY A 459 -27.43 10.05 -9.77
N PHE A 460 -27.01 8.78 -9.68
CA PHE A 460 -27.92 7.65 -9.74
C PHE A 460 -28.55 7.37 -8.37
N LEU A 461 -27.74 7.32 -7.30
CA LEU A 461 -28.21 6.94 -5.96
C LEU A 461 -29.03 8.02 -5.26
N GLU A 462 -28.86 9.30 -5.62
CA GLU A 462 -29.65 10.42 -5.07
C GLU A 462 -31.15 10.18 -5.22
N GLY A 463 -31.61 9.72 -6.39
CA GLY A 463 -33.03 9.44 -6.68
C GLY A 463 -33.52 8.02 -6.37
N ARG A 464 -32.69 7.14 -5.79
CA ARG A 464 -33.08 5.75 -5.46
C ARG A 464 -33.58 5.62 -4.01
N PRO A 465 -34.45 4.64 -3.69
CA PRO A 465 -34.84 4.35 -2.31
C PRO A 465 -33.64 3.85 -1.48
N ASP A 466 -33.71 4.02 -0.16
CA ASP A 466 -32.61 3.69 0.76
C ASP A 466 -32.13 2.24 0.67
N GLU A 467 -33.03 1.26 0.46
CA GLU A 467 -32.62 -0.14 0.33
C GLU A 467 -31.72 -0.38 -0.90
N GLU A 468 -31.97 0.32 -2.02
CA GLU A 468 -31.17 0.25 -3.24
C GLU A 468 -29.86 1.05 -3.09
N ALA A 469 -29.95 2.24 -2.49
CA ALA A 469 -28.79 3.10 -2.24
C ALA A 469 -27.74 2.40 -1.35
N VAL A 470 -28.18 1.80 -0.24
CA VAL A 470 -27.32 1.02 0.66
C VAL A 470 -26.77 -0.23 -0.04
N ALA A 471 -27.60 -0.96 -0.81
CA ALA A 471 -27.13 -2.15 -1.53
C ALA A 471 -26.02 -1.80 -2.54
N ALA A 472 -26.24 -0.79 -3.39
CA ALA A 472 -25.26 -0.36 -4.39
C ALA A 472 -23.96 0.15 -3.75
N TRP A 473 -24.06 0.95 -2.69
CA TRP A 473 -22.91 1.48 -1.97
C TRP A 473 -22.08 0.39 -1.28
N GLN A 474 -22.73 -0.59 -0.64
CA GLN A 474 -22.05 -1.73 -0.02
C GLN A 474 -21.31 -2.59 -1.06
N ALA A 475 -21.93 -2.86 -2.21
CA ALA A 475 -21.29 -3.60 -3.29
C ALA A 475 -20.13 -2.81 -3.93
N ALA A 476 -20.29 -1.51 -4.17
CA ALA A 476 -19.25 -0.63 -4.71
C ALA A 476 -18.04 -0.50 -3.77
N SER A 477 -18.27 -0.21 -2.49
CA SER A 477 -17.21 -0.08 -1.49
C SER A 477 -16.52 -1.41 -1.16
N ALA A 478 -17.21 -2.54 -1.34
CA ALA A 478 -16.60 -3.87 -1.29
C ALA A 478 -15.75 -4.17 -2.54
N LEU A 479 -16.16 -3.73 -3.73
CA LEU A 479 -15.39 -3.85 -4.97
C LEU A 479 -14.10 -3.02 -4.93
N VAL A 480 -14.20 -1.75 -4.54
CA VAL A 480 -13.02 -0.87 -4.37
C VAL A 480 -12.02 -1.51 -3.41
N ARG A 481 -12.49 -1.99 -2.27
CA ARG A 481 -11.66 -2.64 -1.22
C ARG A 481 -11.49 -4.14 -1.40
N ARG A 482 -11.80 -4.71 -2.58
CA ARG A 482 -11.87 -6.17 -2.80
C ARG A 482 -10.64 -6.90 -2.28
N GLN A 483 -9.46 -6.32 -2.45
CA GLN A 483 -8.17 -6.88 -2.05
C GLN A 483 -7.92 -6.82 -0.52
N HIS A 484 -8.45 -5.80 0.17
CA HIS A 484 -8.31 -5.60 1.62
C HIS A 484 -9.37 -6.35 2.45
N LEU A 485 -10.45 -6.82 1.82
CA LEU A 485 -11.45 -7.66 2.47
C LEU A 485 -11.02 -9.14 2.43
N ALA A 486 -11.40 -9.91 3.45
CA ALA A 486 -11.40 -11.37 3.32
C ALA A 486 -12.44 -11.78 2.25
N PRO A 487 -12.18 -12.80 1.40
CA PRO A 487 -13.08 -13.23 0.34
C PRO A 487 -14.55 -13.42 0.77
N ILE A 488 -14.79 -13.99 1.95
CA ILE A 488 -16.14 -14.15 2.51
C ILE A 488 -16.81 -12.83 2.91
N LYS A 489 -16.04 -11.81 3.33
CA LYS A 489 -16.56 -10.46 3.61
C LYS A 489 -16.87 -9.71 2.32
N PHE A 490 -16.03 -9.84 1.29
CA PHE A 490 -16.32 -9.32 -0.06
C PHE A 490 -17.60 -9.97 -0.63
N ALA A 491 -17.69 -11.30 -0.55
CA ALA A 491 -18.87 -12.04 -1.02
C ALA A 491 -20.16 -11.65 -0.27
N ALA A 492 -20.11 -11.45 1.05
CA ALA A 492 -21.25 -10.95 1.82
C ALA A 492 -21.82 -9.63 1.26
N SER A 493 -20.95 -8.66 0.99
CA SER A 493 -21.37 -7.36 0.45
C SER A 493 -21.74 -7.39 -1.04
N TYR A 494 -21.16 -8.30 -1.83
CA TYR A 494 -21.34 -8.31 -3.30
C TYR A 494 -22.35 -9.34 -3.84
N ALA A 495 -22.63 -10.41 -3.10
CA ALA A 495 -23.57 -11.47 -3.50
C ALA A 495 -24.97 -11.01 -3.94
N PRO A 496 -25.55 -9.89 -3.45
CA PRO A 496 -26.79 -9.33 -3.99
C PRO A 496 -26.75 -9.07 -5.50
N PHE A 497 -25.61 -8.58 -6.02
CA PHE A 497 -25.43 -8.22 -7.43
C PHE A 497 -24.84 -9.35 -8.28
N ALA A 498 -24.23 -10.36 -7.69
CA ALA A 498 -23.44 -11.38 -8.39
C ALA A 498 -24.18 -12.15 -9.50
N SER A 499 -25.51 -12.21 -9.49
CA SER A 499 -26.32 -12.80 -10.57
C SER A 499 -26.71 -11.84 -11.70
N ALA A 500 -26.61 -10.53 -11.49
CA ALA A 500 -26.90 -9.51 -12.50
C ALA A 500 -25.60 -8.88 -13.07
N ILE A 501 -24.57 -8.76 -12.23
CA ILE A 501 -23.26 -8.18 -12.55
C ILE A 501 -22.18 -9.15 -12.03
N PRO A 502 -21.66 -10.07 -12.84
CA PRO A 502 -20.64 -11.03 -12.41
C PRO A 502 -19.24 -10.39 -12.39
N VAL A 503 -18.57 -10.44 -11.24
CA VAL A 503 -17.21 -9.88 -11.02
C VAL A 503 -16.09 -10.90 -11.26
N THR A 504 -16.41 -12.20 -11.19
CA THR A 504 -15.44 -13.27 -11.46
C THR A 504 -15.75 -13.89 -12.80
N ASN A 505 -14.84 -13.79 -13.76
CA ASN A 505 -14.99 -14.44 -15.07
C ASN A 505 -14.90 -15.97 -14.90
N PRO A 506 -15.93 -16.77 -15.23
CA PRO A 506 -15.85 -18.22 -15.10
C PRO A 506 -14.69 -18.85 -15.90
N ARG A 507 -14.25 -18.19 -17.00
CA ARG A 507 -13.14 -18.66 -17.83
C ARG A 507 -11.77 -18.52 -17.18
N SER A 508 -11.62 -17.75 -16.09
CA SER A 508 -10.36 -17.67 -15.33
C SER A 508 -10.27 -18.69 -14.19
N LEU A 509 -11.32 -19.50 -13.97
CA LEU A 509 -11.35 -20.54 -12.94
C LEU A 509 -10.99 -21.90 -13.55
N GLY A 510 -10.10 -22.64 -12.89
CA GLY A 510 -9.78 -24.02 -13.29
C GLY A 510 -11.00 -24.94 -13.18
N ALA A 511 -11.09 -25.95 -14.05
CA ALA A 511 -12.23 -26.88 -14.10
C ALA A 511 -12.67 -27.50 -12.74
N PRO A 512 -11.77 -27.87 -11.80
CA PRO A 512 -12.18 -28.35 -10.48
C PRO A 512 -12.83 -27.26 -9.62
N VAL A 513 -12.33 -26.02 -9.71
CA VAL A 513 -12.93 -24.86 -9.03
C VAL A 513 -14.32 -24.59 -9.59
N LEU A 514 -14.50 -24.64 -10.91
CA LEU A 514 -15.82 -24.50 -11.55
C LEU A 514 -16.80 -25.58 -11.11
N ARG A 515 -16.36 -26.83 -10.96
CA ARG A 515 -17.19 -27.93 -10.42
C ARG A 515 -17.52 -27.69 -8.96
N TYR A 516 -16.58 -27.23 -8.16
CA TYR A 516 -16.81 -26.94 -6.75
C TYR A 516 -17.82 -25.82 -6.55
N VAL A 517 -17.66 -24.71 -7.29
CA VAL A 517 -18.63 -23.60 -7.37
C VAL A 517 -20.01 -24.09 -7.83
N SER A 518 -20.06 -25.00 -8.81
CA SER A 518 -21.30 -25.62 -9.29
C SER A 518 -21.95 -26.55 -8.26
N ALA A 519 -21.16 -27.26 -7.45
CA ALA A 519 -21.62 -28.12 -6.37
C ALA A 519 -22.18 -27.29 -5.20
N ILE A 520 -21.49 -26.20 -4.82
CA ILE A 520 -22.02 -25.20 -3.88
C ILE A 520 -23.39 -24.67 -4.35
N GLY A 521 -23.52 -24.36 -5.64
CA GLY A 521 -24.78 -23.95 -6.28
C GLY A 521 -25.94 -24.96 -6.16
N ARG A 522 -25.66 -26.21 -5.76
CA ARG A 522 -26.64 -27.32 -5.67
C ARG A 522 -26.81 -27.87 -4.25
N LEU A 523 -26.21 -27.24 -3.23
CA LEU A 523 -26.30 -27.69 -1.85
C LEU A 523 -27.76 -27.80 -1.37
N SER A 524 -28.09 -28.95 -0.77
CA SER A 524 -29.30 -29.18 0.02
C SER A 524 -29.15 -28.62 1.44
N ALA A 525 -30.26 -28.51 2.18
CA ALA A 525 -30.23 -28.10 3.58
C ALA A 525 -29.36 -29.02 4.46
N ASN A 526 -29.42 -30.34 4.22
CA ASN A 526 -28.60 -31.31 4.96
C ASN A 526 -27.10 -31.12 4.68
N GLN A 527 -26.70 -30.88 3.43
CA GLN A 527 -25.29 -30.60 3.09
C GLN A 527 -24.82 -29.26 3.68
N CYS A 528 -25.68 -28.23 3.72
CA CYS A 528 -25.39 -27.00 4.43
C CYS A 528 -25.22 -27.23 5.95
N ALA A 529 -26.03 -28.08 6.57
CA ALA A 529 -25.89 -28.43 7.99
C ALA A 529 -24.58 -29.18 8.28
N LEU A 530 -24.13 -30.07 7.37
CA LEU A 530 -22.83 -30.72 7.46
C LEU A 530 -21.67 -29.70 7.38
N LEU A 531 -21.72 -28.76 6.42
CA LEU A 531 -20.72 -27.67 6.32
C LEU A 531 -20.74 -26.70 7.52
N ALA A 532 -21.83 -26.66 8.29
CA ALA A 532 -21.97 -25.83 9.49
C ALA A 532 -21.36 -26.47 10.76
N GLN A 533 -20.95 -27.75 10.71
CA GLN A 533 -20.34 -28.42 11.85
C GLN A 533 -19.01 -27.74 12.25
N PRO A 534 -18.71 -27.62 13.55
CA PRO A 534 -17.43 -27.07 13.99
C PRO A 534 -16.28 -28.01 13.61
N TRP A 535 -15.20 -27.44 13.10
CA TRP A 535 -13.99 -28.18 12.74
C TRP A 535 -12.75 -27.40 13.18
N GLN A 536 -11.68 -28.14 13.43
CA GLN A 536 -10.35 -27.63 13.75
C GLN A 536 -9.34 -28.28 12.81
N MET A 537 -8.27 -27.58 12.48
CA MET A 537 -7.16 -28.09 11.66
C MET A 537 -5.90 -28.10 12.51
N ALA A 538 -5.04 -29.10 12.31
CA ALA A 538 -3.71 -29.09 12.88
C ALA A 538 -2.88 -27.94 12.30
N ASP A 539 -2.04 -27.32 13.13
CA ASP A 539 -1.26 -26.12 12.76
C ASP A 539 -0.33 -26.36 11.57
N GLU A 540 0.22 -27.57 11.44
CA GLU A 540 1.06 -27.99 10.29
C GLU A 540 0.31 -27.85 8.96
N VAL A 541 -0.95 -28.30 8.92
CA VAL A 541 -1.77 -28.33 7.71
C VAL A 541 -2.36 -26.94 7.42
N SER A 542 -2.68 -26.18 8.49
CA SER A 542 -3.02 -24.76 8.40
C SER A 542 -1.85 -23.93 7.85
N SER A 543 -0.61 -24.22 8.28
CA SER A 543 0.62 -23.63 7.77
C SER A 543 0.88 -24.01 6.31
N ALA A 544 0.68 -25.28 5.94
CA ALA A 544 0.79 -25.75 4.56
C ALA A 544 -0.18 -25.02 3.62
N LEU A 545 -1.45 -24.88 4.02
CA LEU A 545 -2.42 -24.08 3.26
C LEU A 545 -2.01 -22.61 3.18
N SER A 546 -1.55 -22.02 4.29
CA SER A 546 -1.11 -20.62 4.35
C SER A 546 0.06 -20.34 3.40
N LYS A 547 1.04 -21.25 3.32
CA LYS A 547 2.14 -21.21 2.34
C LYS A 547 1.61 -21.38 0.91
N ALA A 548 0.71 -22.34 0.68
CA ALA A 548 0.15 -22.59 -0.65
C ALA A 548 -0.63 -21.40 -1.23
N VAL A 549 -1.25 -20.56 -0.38
CA VAL A 549 -2.02 -19.36 -0.80
C VAL A 549 -1.20 -18.08 -0.86
N ALA A 550 0.09 -18.08 -0.47
CA ALA A 550 0.89 -16.86 -0.26
C ALA A 550 0.90 -15.91 -1.47
N ASP A 551 0.99 -16.45 -2.70
CA ASP A 551 0.99 -15.65 -3.94
C ASP A 551 -0.39 -15.15 -4.37
N GLY A 552 -1.43 -15.31 -3.53
CA GLY A 552 -2.81 -14.92 -3.83
C GLY A 552 -3.51 -15.77 -4.90
N GLY A 553 -2.85 -16.76 -5.51
CA GLY A 553 -3.40 -17.55 -6.62
C GLY A 553 -4.72 -18.29 -6.32
N ALA A 554 -4.95 -18.67 -5.06
CA ALA A 554 -6.20 -19.28 -4.62
C ALA A 554 -7.34 -18.29 -4.32
N ARG A 555 -7.05 -16.98 -4.26
CA ARG A 555 -8.01 -15.94 -3.85
C ARG A 555 -9.22 -15.88 -4.77
N THR A 556 -9.03 -16.01 -6.08
CA THR A 556 -10.12 -15.99 -7.07
C THR A 556 -11.04 -17.21 -6.92
N ALA A 557 -10.50 -18.37 -6.52
CA ALA A 557 -11.24 -19.59 -6.23
C ALA A 557 -12.01 -19.47 -4.89
N GLU A 558 -11.38 -18.91 -3.86
CA GLU A 558 -12.03 -18.60 -2.57
C GLU A 558 -13.18 -17.59 -2.74
N GLU A 559 -12.96 -16.50 -3.49
CA GLU A 559 -13.98 -15.50 -3.79
C GLU A 559 -15.15 -16.07 -4.61
N ALA A 560 -14.88 -16.91 -5.62
CA ALA A 560 -15.92 -17.58 -6.40
C ALA A 560 -16.75 -18.55 -5.56
N ALA A 561 -16.10 -19.35 -4.72
CA ALA A 561 -16.78 -20.25 -3.78
C ALA A 561 -17.59 -19.48 -2.73
N ALA A 562 -17.03 -18.40 -2.16
CA ALA A 562 -17.70 -17.55 -1.20
C ALA A 562 -18.94 -16.88 -1.81
N LEU A 563 -18.85 -16.34 -3.03
CA LEU A 563 -20.00 -15.77 -3.74
C LEU A 563 -21.09 -16.81 -3.97
N ALA A 564 -20.75 -18.00 -4.44
CA ALA A 564 -21.73 -19.09 -4.61
C ALA A 564 -22.34 -19.55 -3.28
N ALA A 565 -21.54 -19.59 -2.20
CA ALA A 565 -21.99 -20.05 -0.89
C ALA A 565 -22.93 -19.04 -0.22
N VAL A 566 -22.56 -17.77 -0.22
CA VAL A 566 -23.39 -16.67 0.29
C VAL A 566 -24.68 -16.51 -0.56
N VAL A 567 -24.65 -16.89 -1.83
CA VAL A 567 -25.85 -16.99 -2.67
C VAL A 567 -26.76 -18.16 -2.28
N THR A 568 -26.21 -19.36 -2.11
CA THR A 568 -27.01 -20.60 -2.02
C THR A 568 -27.38 -20.97 -0.59
N VAL A 569 -26.45 -20.86 0.36
CA VAL A 569 -26.64 -21.30 1.75
C VAL A 569 -27.83 -20.61 2.44
N PRO A 570 -28.07 -19.29 2.29
CA PRO A 570 -29.22 -18.64 2.94
C PRO A 570 -30.58 -19.08 2.39
N MET A 571 -30.61 -19.69 1.20
CA MET A 571 -31.81 -20.33 0.64
C MET A 571 -32.08 -21.73 1.23
N ARG A 572 -31.27 -22.15 2.22
CA ARG A 572 -31.26 -23.51 2.80
C ARG A 572 -31.21 -23.49 4.33
N VAL A 573 -30.34 -22.67 4.91
CA VAL A 573 -30.09 -22.60 6.37
C VAL A 573 -29.87 -21.14 6.76
N LYS A 574 -30.53 -20.69 7.84
CA LYS A 574 -30.45 -19.32 8.36
C LYS A 574 -29.50 -19.21 9.56
N GLY A 575 -29.21 -17.98 9.99
CA GLY A 575 -28.48 -17.68 11.22
C GLY A 575 -27.03 -18.16 11.24
N SER A 576 -26.54 -18.45 12.45
CA SER A 576 -25.14 -18.81 12.70
C SER A 576 -24.68 -20.06 11.95
N GLN A 577 -25.56 -21.06 11.79
CA GLN A 577 -25.27 -22.27 11.02
C GLN A 577 -25.08 -21.96 9.53
N GLY A 578 -25.96 -21.15 8.94
CA GLY A 578 -25.79 -20.68 7.56
C GLY A 578 -24.48 -19.91 7.35
N TRP A 579 -24.06 -19.11 8.34
CA TRP A 579 -22.77 -18.41 8.28
C TRP A 579 -21.57 -19.35 8.39
N ALA A 580 -21.63 -20.36 9.28
CA ALA A 580 -20.60 -21.38 9.40
C ALA A 580 -20.44 -22.16 8.08
N ALA A 581 -21.55 -22.63 7.51
CA ALA A 581 -21.55 -23.32 6.23
C ALA A 581 -20.99 -22.48 5.07
N ALA A 582 -21.34 -21.19 5.01
CA ALA A 582 -20.78 -20.27 4.01
C ALA A 582 -19.26 -20.06 4.16
N LYS A 583 -18.75 -20.03 5.40
CA LYS A 583 -17.30 -19.98 5.66
C LYS A 583 -16.60 -21.28 5.27
N THR A 584 -17.13 -22.45 5.63
CA THR A 584 -16.56 -23.75 5.26
C THR A 584 -16.55 -23.94 3.75
N ALA A 585 -17.58 -23.50 3.04
CA ALA A 585 -17.63 -23.50 1.58
C ALA A 585 -16.61 -22.52 0.95
N ALA A 586 -16.44 -21.32 1.50
CA ALA A 586 -15.38 -20.40 1.05
C ALA A 586 -13.98 -21.02 1.27
N PHE A 587 -13.74 -21.60 2.44
CA PHE A 587 -12.50 -22.32 2.77
C PHE A 587 -12.21 -23.46 1.77
N GLY A 588 -13.22 -24.23 1.35
CA GLY A 588 -13.03 -25.22 0.27
C GLY A 588 -12.60 -24.59 -1.06
N GLY A 589 -13.07 -23.38 -1.38
CA GLY A 589 -12.60 -22.62 -2.54
C GLY A 589 -11.11 -22.30 -2.47
N ARG A 590 -10.63 -21.91 -1.28
CA ARG A 590 -9.20 -21.73 -1.00
C ARG A 590 -8.40 -23.02 -1.19
N VAL A 591 -8.87 -24.12 -0.59
CA VAL A 591 -8.20 -25.44 -0.65
C VAL A 591 -8.13 -25.97 -2.08
N ILE A 592 -9.24 -25.98 -2.83
CA ILE A 592 -9.25 -26.48 -4.22
C ILE A 592 -8.51 -25.54 -5.19
N GLY A 593 -8.45 -24.24 -4.88
CA GLY A 593 -7.59 -23.26 -5.59
C GLY A 593 -6.10 -23.53 -5.38
N SER A 594 -5.71 -23.92 -4.17
CA SER A 594 -4.32 -24.27 -3.81
C SER A 594 -3.90 -25.70 -4.14
N ARG A 595 -4.80 -26.56 -4.65
CA ARG A 595 -4.58 -28.01 -4.80
C ARG A 595 -3.29 -28.44 -5.52
N SER A 596 -2.74 -27.61 -6.42
CA SER A 596 -1.50 -27.91 -7.16
C SER A 596 -0.22 -27.58 -6.37
N ARG A 597 -0.36 -27.12 -5.14
CA ARG A 597 0.72 -26.72 -4.21
C ARG A 597 0.63 -27.45 -2.86
N LEU A 598 -0.29 -28.39 -2.75
CA LEU A 598 -0.54 -29.23 -1.57
C LEU A 598 -0.21 -30.68 -1.95
N SER A 599 0.31 -31.45 -1.00
CA SER A 599 0.35 -32.91 -1.18
C SER A 599 -1.07 -33.49 -1.20
N LEU A 600 -1.23 -34.72 -1.70
CA LEU A 600 -2.53 -35.41 -1.69
C LEU A 600 -3.07 -35.52 -0.26
N GLU A 601 -2.23 -35.93 0.69
CA GLU A 601 -2.57 -36.06 2.10
C GLU A 601 -2.98 -34.72 2.73
N GLN A 602 -2.25 -33.63 2.43
CA GLN A 602 -2.61 -32.29 2.89
C GLN A 602 -3.95 -31.85 2.31
N LEU A 603 -4.19 -32.11 1.02
CA LEU A 603 -5.45 -31.81 0.35
C LEU A 603 -6.62 -32.58 0.99
N GLU A 604 -6.46 -33.88 1.26
CA GLU A 604 -7.47 -34.72 1.90
C GLU A 604 -7.77 -34.27 3.33
N VAL A 605 -6.74 -33.99 4.15
CA VAL A 605 -6.92 -33.50 5.53
C VAL A 605 -7.63 -32.14 5.53
N LEU A 606 -7.23 -31.21 4.66
CA LEU A 606 -7.90 -29.92 4.48
C LEU A 606 -9.33 -30.05 3.95
N TRP A 607 -9.65 -31.13 3.23
CA TRP A 607 -10.98 -31.35 2.67
C TRP A 607 -11.94 -32.05 3.64
N ARG A 608 -11.46 -32.65 4.74
CA ARG A 608 -12.31 -33.32 5.74
C ARG A 608 -13.56 -32.52 6.18
N PRO A 609 -13.49 -31.19 6.43
CA PRO A 609 -14.69 -30.39 6.79
C PRO A 609 -15.75 -30.26 5.68
N ILE A 610 -15.40 -30.64 4.45
CA ILE A 610 -16.21 -30.44 3.24
C ILE A 610 -16.65 -31.79 2.64
N GLU A 611 -15.84 -32.85 2.81
CA GLU A 611 -16.00 -34.17 2.18
C GLU A 611 -17.43 -34.73 2.30
N ALA A 612 -18.02 -34.69 3.49
CA ALA A 612 -19.37 -35.19 3.75
C ALA A 612 -20.48 -34.43 2.98
N ALA A 613 -20.23 -33.19 2.58
CA ALA A 613 -21.16 -32.36 1.83
C ALA A 613 -20.86 -32.32 0.33
N ILE A 614 -19.58 -32.24 -0.05
CA ILE A 614 -19.08 -32.23 -1.42
C ILE A 614 -17.81 -33.11 -1.46
N PRO A 615 -17.94 -34.40 -1.82
CA PRO A 615 -16.79 -35.32 -1.88
C PRO A 615 -15.72 -34.85 -2.86
N LEU A 616 -14.44 -34.91 -2.49
CA LEU A 616 -13.31 -34.48 -3.33
C LEU A 616 -13.28 -35.24 -4.67
N ALA A 617 -13.64 -36.52 -4.64
CA ALA A 617 -13.78 -37.38 -5.82
C ALA A 617 -14.78 -36.82 -6.86
N SER A 618 -15.84 -36.11 -6.43
CA SER A 618 -16.83 -35.50 -7.33
C SER A 618 -16.29 -34.32 -8.15
N LEU A 619 -15.14 -33.76 -7.75
CA LEU A 619 -14.48 -32.65 -8.43
C LEU A 619 -13.48 -33.12 -9.49
N GLY A 620 -13.00 -34.37 -9.37
CA GLY A 620 -12.18 -35.05 -10.37
C GLY A 620 -12.93 -35.27 -11.68
N ALA A 621 -12.21 -35.35 -12.81
CA ALA A 621 -12.79 -35.79 -14.07
C ALA A 621 -12.39 -37.24 -14.30
N ALA A 622 -13.37 -38.13 -14.50
CA ALA A 622 -13.16 -39.19 -15.46
C ALA A 622 -13.01 -38.53 -16.83
N THR A 623 -11.77 -38.30 -17.28
CA THR A 623 -11.52 -38.20 -18.72
C THR A 623 -12.00 -39.50 -19.33
N LYS A 624 -13.11 -39.47 -20.09
CA LYS A 624 -13.50 -40.59 -20.93
C LYS A 624 -12.27 -40.98 -21.74
N SER A 625 -11.73 -42.17 -21.47
CA SER A 625 -10.74 -42.78 -22.33
C SER A 625 -11.38 -42.86 -23.72
N ARG A 626 -10.78 -42.15 -24.68
CA ARG A 626 -11.13 -42.30 -26.08
C ARG A 626 -10.84 -43.75 -26.40
N ARG A 627 -11.87 -44.59 -26.57
CA ARG A 627 -11.69 -45.97 -27.02
C ARG A 627 -10.90 -45.89 -28.32
N LEU A 628 -9.63 -46.29 -28.27
CA LEU A 628 -9.00 -46.88 -29.43
C LEU A 628 -9.71 -48.22 -29.61
N THR A 629 -10.47 -48.30 -30.69
CA THR A 629 -10.97 -49.55 -31.25
C THR A 629 -9.78 -50.49 -31.50
N LEU A 630 -9.93 -51.74 -31.07
CA LEU A 630 -9.67 -52.85 -31.97
C LEU A 630 -10.84 -52.90 -32.97
#